data_AF-A0AAD6VBT1-F1
#
_entry.id   AF-A0AAD6VBT1-F1
#
_cell.length_a   1.000
_cell.length_b   1.000
_cell.length_c   1.000
_cell.angle_alpha   90.00
_cell.angle_beta   90.00
_cell.angle_gamma   90.00
#
_symmetry.space_group_name_H-M   'P 1'
#
loop_
_entity.id
_entity.type
_entity.pdbx_description
1 polymer ?
#
loop_
_entity_poly.entity_id
_entity_poly.type
_entity_poly.pdbx_seq_one_letter_code
_entity_poly.pdbx_strand_id
1 'polypeptide(L)'
;IKFEFNVQHDCHSAECKATGVRAVMQERVQSNKTEHFLEHDHTAIDHFIVNTHAFHNAHLLRATLPRELWAPIPLFEDRKAQHDACSAQLRDT
;
A
#
# COMPACT_ATOMS: atom_id res chain seq x y z
N ILE A 1 17.16 -0.17 8.98
CA ILE A 1 15.95 0.64 8.72
C ILE A 1 16.38 1.76 7.77
N LYS A 2 15.85 1.84 6.54
CA LYS A 2 16.27 2.86 5.55
C LYS A 2 15.53 4.21 5.72
N PHE A 3 14.34 4.19 6.33
CA PHE A 3 13.50 5.38 6.56
C PHE A 3 12.86 5.32 7.95
N GLU A 4 12.76 6.45 8.65
CA GLU A 4 12.13 6.56 9.98
C GLU A 4 10.63 6.87 9.93
N PHE A 5 10.08 6.96 8.72
CA PHE A 5 8.70 7.33 8.46
C PHE A 5 8.04 6.32 7.51
N ASN A 6 6.72 6.43 7.35
CA ASN A 6 5.95 5.52 6.52
C ASN A 6 6.28 5.74 5.03
N VAL A 7 7.09 4.83 4.49
CA VAL A 7 7.54 4.79 3.09
C VAL A 7 7.23 3.42 2.53
N GLN A 8 6.71 3.41 1.30
CA GLN A 8 6.43 2.19 0.54
C GLN A 8 7.15 2.28 -0.80
N HIS A 9 7.66 1.16 -1.30
CA HIS A 9 8.18 1.11 -2.67
C HIS A 9 7.02 1.26 -3.65
N ASP A 10 7.25 2.00 -4.74
CA ASP A 10 6.28 2.09 -5.83
C ASP A 10 6.34 0.83 -6.70
N CYS A 11 5.86 -0.28 -6.12
CA CYS A 11 5.86 -1.60 -6.75
C CYS A 11 5.07 -1.62 -8.07
N HIS A 12 4.09 -0.73 -8.22
CA HIS A 12 3.26 -0.66 -9.41
C HIS A 12 4.08 -0.13 -10.59
N SER A 13 4.73 1.02 -10.43
CA SER A 13 5.58 1.59 -11.46
C SER A 13 6.83 0.75 -11.74
N ALA A 14 7.36 0.07 -10.73
CA ALA A 14 8.52 -0.81 -10.84
C ALA A 14 8.19 -2.23 -11.33
N GLU A 15 6.91 -2.55 -11.57
CA GLU A 15 6.45 -3.87 -12.02
C GLU A 15 6.93 -5.06 -11.15
N CYS A 16 7.03 -4.84 -9.83
CA CYS A 16 7.47 -5.86 -8.88
C CYS A 16 6.55 -7.09 -8.94
N LYS A 17 7.13 -8.30 -8.79
CA LYS A 17 6.41 -9.57 -8.98
C LYS A 17 6.34 -10.36 -7.68
N ALA A 18 5.29 -11.18 -7.56
CA ALA A 18 5.11 -12.09 -6.43
C ALA A 18 5.98 -13.36 -6.55
N THR A 19 7.29 -13.17 -6.78
CA THR A 19 8.27 -14.27 -6.94
C THR A 19 8.74 -14.82 -5.61
N GLY A 20 8.70 -14.01 -4.55
CA GLY A 20 9.08 -14.42 -3.21
C GLY A 20 8.11 -15.47 -2.65
N VAL A 21 8.64 -16.40 -1.86
CA VAL A 21 7.86 -17.40 -1.12
C VAL A 21 8.22 -17.32 0.36
N ARG A 22 7.22 -17.27 1.24
CA ARG A 22 7.43 -17.29 2.69
C ARG A 22 6.42 -18.18 3.40
N ALA A 23 6.80 -18.69 4.56
CA ALA A 23 5.85 -19.37 5.43
C ALA A 23 4.89 -18.35 6.08
N VAL A 24 3.61 -18.70 6.14
CA VAL A 24 2.60 -17.85 6.78
C VAL A 24 2.79 -17.94 8.29
N MET A 25 2.93 -16.79 8.93
CA MET A 25 3.05 -16.64 10.37
C MET A 25 1.69 -16.32 10.99
N GLN A 26 1.26 -17.08 12.00
CA GLN A 26 0.05 -16.80 12.78
C GLN A 26 0.43 -16.75 14.26
N GLU A 27 0.07 -15.69 14.97
CA GLU A 27 0.42 -15.51 16.38
C GLU A 27 1.93 -15.67 16.68
N ARG A 28 2.77 -15.27 15.71
CA ARG A 28 4.24 -15.44 15.73
C ARG A 28 4.72 -16.90 15.64
N VAL A 29 3.85 -17.85 15.33
CA VAL A 29 4.17 -19.25 15.06
C VAL A 29 4.09 -19.51 13.56
N GLN A 30 5.07 -20.26 13.04
CA GLN A 30 5.06 -20.68 11.64
C GLN A 30 3.94 -21.70 11.42
N SER A 31 3.06 -21.42 10.46
CA SER A 31 2.04 -22.38 10.05
C SER A 31 2.60 -23.34 8.99
N ASN A 32 1.83 -24.39 8.69
CA ASN A 32 2.15 -25.32 7.60
C ASN A 32 1.79 -24.77 6.21
N LYS A 33 1.45 -23.48 6.10
CA LYS A 33 1.08 -22.82 4.84
C LYS A 33 2.22 -21.94 4.35
N THR A 34 2.37 -21.87 3.04
CA THR A 34 3.25 -20.91 2.36
C THR A 34 2.41 -19.96 1.53
N GLU A 35 2.92 -18.74 1.36
CA GLU A 35 2.32 -17.75 0.48
C GLU A 35 3.39 -17.10 -0.40
N HIS A 36 2.96 -16.68 -1.58
CA HIS A 36 3.77 -15.82 -2.43
C HIS A 36 3.70 -14.39 -1.90
N PHE A 37 4.82 -13.66 -1.93
CA PHE A 37 4.87 -12.26 -1.57
C PHE A 37 5.55 -11.44 -2.68
N LEU A 38 5.17 -10.17 -2.77
CA LEU A 38 5.78 -9.21 -3.70
C LEU A 38 7.24 -8.99 -3.33
N GLU A 39 8.13 -9.36 -4.25
CA GLU A 39 9.57 -9.13 -4.14
C GLU A 39 9.92 -7.86 -4.92
N HIS A 40 10.64 -6.94 -4.27
CA HIS A 40 10.98 -5.65 -4.87
C HIS A 40 12.12 -5.82 -5.89
N ASP A 41 11.87 -5.46 -7.14
CA ASP A 41 12.91 -5.38 -8.17
C ASP A 41 13.59 -4.00 -8.12
N HIS A 42 14.69 -3.93 -7.40
CA HIS A 42 15.51 -2.72 -7.29
C HIS A 42 16.37 -2.43 -8.55
N THR A 43 16.29 -3.26 -9.60
CA THR A 43 17.07 -3.07 -10.83
C THR A 43 16.34 -2.25 -11.88
N ALA A 44 15.01 -2.17 -11.81
CA ALA A 44 14.20 -1.39 -12.73
C ALA A 44 14.07 0.07 -12.30
N ILE A 45 13.45 0.32 -11.14
CA ILE A 45 13.14 1.68 -10.63
C ILE A 45 13.14 1.68 -9.10
N ASP A 46 13.97 2.54 -8.50
CA ASP A 46 14.02 2.75 -7.04
C ASP A 46 13.18 3.98 -6.65
N HIS A 47 11.86 3.89 -6.90
CA HIS A 47 10.88 4.92 -6.54
C HIS A 47 10.14 4.55 -5.27
N PHE A 48 9.88 5.56 -4.44
CA PHE A 48 9.21 5.38 -3.15
C PHE A 48 8.11 6.41 -2.98
N ILE A 49 7.00 5.95 -2.41
CA ILE A 49 5.85 6.76 -2.05
C ILE A 49 5.88 7.00 -0.54
N VAL A 50 5.79 8.28 -0.15
CA VAL A 50 5.73 8.69 1.24
C VAL A 50 4.28 8.92 1.64
N ASN A 51 3.82 8.25 2.70
CA ASN A 51 2.48 8.51 3.23
C ASN A 51 2.48 9.80 4.06
N THR A 52 2.18 10.92 3.43
CA THR A 52 2.13 12.25 4.06
C THR A 52 1.07 12.37 5.15
N HIS A 53 0.06 11.51 5.16
CA HIS A 53 -0.99 11.49 6.17
C HIS A 53 -0.61 10.73 7.44
N ALA A 54 0.45 9.91 7.41
CA ALA A 54 0.91 9.14 8.56
C ALA A 54 1.74 9.98 9.56
N PHE A 55 2.14 11.21 9.20
CA PHE A 55 2.92 12.06 10.07
C PHE A 55 2.06 12.76 11.13
N HIS A 56 2.56 12.83 12.36
CA HIS A 56 1.93 13.59 13.46
C HIS A 56 1.67 15.06 13.08
N ASN A 57 2.61 15.67 12.36
CA ASN A 57 2.53 17.05 11.89
C ASN A 57 2.23 17.14 10.38
N ALA A 58 1.41 16.24 9.85
CA ALA A 58 1.05 16.22 8.42
C ALA A 58 0.50 17.56 7.90
N HIS A 59 -0.05 18.41 8.75
CA HIS A 59 -0.52 19.74 8.37
C HIS A 59 0.62 20.69 7.94
N LEU A 60 1.82 20.57 8.53
CA LEU A 60 2.98 21.39 8.15
C LEU A 60 3.47 21.01 6.75
N LEU A 61 3.53 19.71 6.44
CA LEU A 61 3.87 19.23 5.09
C LEU A 61 2.87 19.74 4.04
N ARG A 62 1.56 19.72 4.37
CA ARG A 62 0.50 20.18 3.46
C ARG A 62 0.49 21.70 3.26
N ALA A 63 1.03 22.45 4.22
CA ALA A 63 1.17 23.91 4.12
C ALA A 63 2.36 24.33 3.24
N THR A 64 3.37 23.47 3.09
CA THR A 64 4.58 23.76 2.32
C THR A 64 4.60 23.11 0.94
N LEU A 65 3.96 21.95 0.79
CA LEU A 65 3.91 21.22 -0.47
C LEU A 65 2.74 21.66 -1.36
N PRO A 66 2.93 21.63 -2.69
CA PRO A 66 1.85 21.83 -3.64
C PRO A 66 0.66 20.89 -3.38
N ARG A 67 -0.56 21.39 -3.61
CA ARG A 67 -1.82 20.72 -3.28
C ARG A 67 -1.94 19.36 -3.97
N GLU A 68 -1.46 19.26 -5.20
CA GLU A 68 -1.46 18.09 -6.07
C GLU A 68 -0.68 16.91 -5.50
N LEU A 69 0.32 17.14 -4.63
CA LEU A 69 1.13 16.07 -4.04
C LEU A 69 0.47 15.39 -2.84
N TRP A 70 -0.58 15.99 -2.27
CA TRP A 70 -1.27 15.44 -1.10
C TRP A 70 -2.79 15.40 -1.25
N ALA A 71 -3.32 15.74 -2.42
CA ALA A 71 -4.75 15.61 -2.68
C ALA A 71 -5.18 14.16 -2.58
N PRO A 72 -6.19 13.84 -1.73
CA PRO A 72 -6.83 12.55 -1.84
C PRO A 72 -7.37 12.41 -3.26
N ILE A 73 -6.91 11.40 -3.98
CA ILE A 73 -7.43 11.03 -5.28
C ILE A 73 -8.56 10.03 -5.02
N PRO A 74 -9.82 10.33 -5.41
CA PRO A 74 -10.91 9.37 -5.27
C PRO A 74 -10.57 8.10 -6.05
N LEU A 75 -10.50 6.97 -5.35
CA LEU A 75 -10.34 5.66 -6.00
C LEU A 75 -11.60 5.30 -6.81
N PHE A 76 -12.76 5.76 -6.37
CA PHE A 76 -14.06 5.58 -7.02
C PHE A 76 -14.80 6.92 -7.02
N GLU A 77 -15.45 7.25 -8.14
CA GLU A 77 -16.30 8.45 -8.25
C GLU A 77 -17.49 8.35 -7.29
N ASP A 78 -18.21 7.21 -7.32
CA ASP A 78 -19.25 6.88 -6.35
C ASP A 78 -18.74 5.84 -5.35
N ARG A 79 -18.16 6.34 -4.26
CA ARG A 79 -17.69 5.51 -3.15
C ARG A 79 -18.82 4.66 -2.54
N LYS A 80 -20.06 5.15 -2.53
CA LYS A 80 -21.19 4.45 -1.89
C LYS A 80 -21.61 3.25 -2.74
N ALA A 81 -21.77 3.44 -4.04
CA ALA A 81 -22.09 2.36 -4.96
C ALA A 81 -21.01 1.25 -4.92
N GLN A 82 -19.74 1.63 -4.93
CA GLN A 82 -18.65 0.65 -4.83
C GLN A 82 -18.68 -0.13 -3.51
N HIS A 83 -18.91 0.56 -2.39
CA HIS A 83 -19.05 -0.08 -1.09
C HIS A 83 -20.20 -1.08 -1.07
N ASP A 84 -21.36 -0.71 -1.63
CA ASP A 84 -22.53 -1.58 -1.67
C ASP A 84 -22.30 -2.82 -2.55
N ALA A 85 -21.64 -2.64 -3.70
CA ALA A 85 -21.26 -3.74 -4.58
C ALA A 85 -20.31 -4.73 -3.87
N CYS A 86 -19.26 -4.24 -3.19
CA CYS A 86 -18.37 -5.10 -2.41
C CYS A 86 -19.11 -5.80 -1.27
N SER A 87 -20.02 -5.10 -0.58
CA SER A 87 -20.81 -5.71 0.48
C SER A 87 -21.76 -6.79 -0.02
N ALA A 88 -22.32 -6.64 -1.22
CA ALA A 88 -23.17 -7.67 -1.84
C ALA A 88 -22.34 -8.91 -2.18
N GLN A 89 -21.18 -8.74 -2.84
CA GLN A 89 -20.29 -9.84 -3.20
C GLN A 89 -19.87 -10.70 -1.99
N LEU A 90 -19.60 -10.07 -0.85
CA LEU A 90 -19.20 -10.77 0.38
C LEU A 90 -20.35 -11.49 1.11
N ARG A 91 -21.61 -11.21 0.75
CA ARG A 91 -22.79 -11.90 1.32
C ARG A 91 -23.16 -13.16 0.55
N ASP A 92 -22.73 -13.24 -0.71
CA ASP A 92 -23.00 -14.38 -1.59
C ASP A 92 -21.94 -15.50 -1.48
N THR A 93 -20.93 -15.32 -0.61
CA THR A 93 -19.90 -16.30 -0.24
C THR A 93 -20.12 -16.87 1.14
#